data_AF-A0A382VSR6-F1
#
_entry.id   AF-A0A382VSR6-F1
#
_cell.length_a   1.000
_cell.length_b   1.000
_cell.length_c   1.000
_cell.angle_alpha   90.00
_cell.angle_beta   90.00
_cell.angle_gamma   90.00
#
_symmetry.space_group_name_H-M   'P 1'
#
loop_
_entity.id
_entity.type
_entity.pdbx_description
1 polymer ?
#
loop_
_entity_poly.entity_id
_entity_poly.type
_entity_poly.pdbx_seq_one_letter_code
_entity_poly.pdbx_strand_id
1 'polypeptide(L)'
;MHISRPVILFVSTCLSFFGSLFGTLDKIPKENFHLFLLVGQSNMAGRGKVSDADRKEHPRVLMFNKDHSWVPAVDPIHFDKSVAGVGLGRTFGIQMAEDNPDAIIGLIPCAAGGSPIRTWEPGGYHAQTKSHPWDAAISRAKAALEDGTLKGILWHQGESDSNTRDS
;
A
#
# COMPACT_ATOMS: atom_id res chain seq x y z
N MET A 1 9.61 -54.15 -44.28
CA MET A 1 9.26 -52.73 -44.49
C MET A 1 9.08 -52.12 -43.10
N HIS A 2 10.13 -51.50 -42.55
CA HIS A 2 10.15 -50.99 -41.17
C HIS A 2 10.12 -49.45 -41.25
N ILE A 3 9.08 -48.84 -40.70
CA ILE A 3 8.90 -47.38 -40.66
C ILE A 3 9.09 -46.95 -39.21
N SER A 4 10.25 -46.38 -38.93
CA SER A 4 10.55 -45.73 -37.65
C SER A 4 9.93 -44.34 -37.64
N ARG A 5 9.04 -44.05 -36.69
CA ARG A 5 8.51 -42.69 -36.45
C ARG A 5 9.43 -41.93 -35.51
N PRO A 6 9.79 -40.66 -35.79
CA PRO A 6 10.54 -39.86 -34.83
C PRO A 6 9.60 -39.32 -33.76
N VAL A 7 9.98 -39.47 -32.49
CA VAL A 7 9.37 -38.75 -31.36
C VAL A 7 10.13 -37.43 -31.23
N ILE A 8 9.46 -36.32 -31.52
CA ILE A 8 9.99 -34.97 -31.28
C ILE A 8 9.64 -34.59 -29.85
N LEU A 9 10.66 -34.53 -28.99
CA LEU A 9 10.54 -34.05 -27.61
C LEU A 9 10.60 -32.52 -27.62
N PHE A 10 9.47 -31.84 -27.39
CA PHE A 10 9.44 -30.41 -27.14
C PHE A 10 9.87 -30.14 -25.69
N VAL A 11 11.11 -29.73 -25.50
CA VAL A 11 11.56 -29.13 -24.23
C VAL A 11 11.11 -27.67 -24.24
N SER A 12 9.98 -27.38 -23.61
CA SER A 12 9.54 -26.00 -23.37
C SER A 12 10.36 -25.43 -22.22
N THR A 13 11.48 -24.79 -22.54
CA THR A 13 12.22 -23.95 -21.60
C THR A 13 11.32 -22.76 -21.24
N CYS A 14 10.65 -22.84 -20.09
CA CYS A 14 10.04 -21.67 -19.47
C CYS A 14 11.16 -20.70 -19.13
N LEU A 15 11.36 -19.70 -19.98
CA LEU A 15 12.25 -18.60 -19.72
C LEU A 15 11.58 -17.75 -18.63
N SER A 16 11.88 -18.05 -17.37
CA SER A 16 11.46 -17.24 -16.23
C SER A 16 12.12 -15.87 -16.36
N PHE A 17 11.38 -14.92 -16.95
CA PHE A 17 11.80 -13.53 -17.06
C PHE A 17 11.74 -12.90 -15.66
N PHE A 18 12.80 -13.08 -14.87
CA PHE A 18 13.05 -12.24 -13.69
C PHE A 18 13.57 -10.88 -14.17
N GLY A 19 12.68 -10.12 -14.81
CA GLY A 19 12.91 -8.70 -15.08
C GLY A 19 12.74 -7.92 -13.78
N SER A 20 13.74 -7.13 -13.41
CA SER A 20 13.60 -6.16 -12.32
C SER A 20 12.42 -5.22 -12.61
N LEU A 21 11.34 -5.34 -11.84
CA LEU A 21 10.11 -4.56 -12.01
C LEU A 21 10.26 -3.09 -11.57
N PHE A 22 11.46 -2.67 -11.19
CA PHE A 22 11.75 -1.32 -10.70
C PHE A 22 11.87 -0.27 -11.82
N GLY A 23 11.74 -0.67 -13.09
CA GLY A 23 11.92 0.21 -14.25
C GLY A 23 10.67 0.55 -15.06
N THR A 24 9.44 0.33 -14.56
CA THR A 24 8.24 0.36 -15.44
C THR A 24 6.99 1.04 -14.86
N LEU A 25 7.08 1.96 -13.90
CA LEU A 25 5.89 2.76 -13.55
C LEU A 25 5.34 3.53 -14.76
N ASP A 26 6.23 4.09 -15.58
CA ASP A 26 5.90 4.79 -16.84
C ASP A 26 5.16 3.94 -17.87
N LYS A 27 5.06 2.62 -17.66
CA LYS A 27 4.38 1.68 -18.57
C LYS A 27 3.07 1.11 -18.01
N ILE A 28 2.71 1.42 -16.76
CA ILE A 28 1.44 0.93 -16.19
C ILE A 28 0.32 1.84 -16.70
N PRO A 29 -0.68 1.31 -17.41
CA PRO A 29 -1.87 2.10 -17.71
C PRO A 29 -2.51 2.57 -16.40
N LYS A 30 -2.85 3.86 -16.32
CA LYS A 30 -3.37 4.50 -15.10
C LYS A 30 -4.60 3.81 -14.53
N GLU A 31 -5.42 3.21 -15.40
CA GLU A 31 -6.59 2.41 -15.07
C GLU A 31 -6.25 1.10 -14.32
N ASN A 32 -5.07 0.53 -14.58
CA ASN A 32 -4.56 -0.70 -13.98
C ASN A 32 -3.75 -0.43 -12.71
N PHE A 33 -3.39 0.83 -12.43
CA PHE A 33 -2.79 1.20 -11.15
C PHE A 33 -3.88 1.58 -10.14
N HIS A 34 -4.26 0.60 -9.32
CA HIS A 34 -5.35 0.71 -8.36
C HIS A 34 -4.84 1.29 -7.03
N LEU A 35 -5.29 2.50 -6.71
CA LEU A 35 -4.82 3.24 -5.53
C LEU A 35 -5.80 3.10 -4.36
N PHE A 36 -5.24 2.93 -3.16
CA PHE A 36 -5.99 2.85 -1.91
C PHE A 36 -5.41 3.80 -0.86
N LEU A 37 -6.24 4.72 -0.39
CA LEU A 37 -5.88 5.66 0.67
C LEU A 37 -6.04 5.01 2.04
N LEU A 38 -4.99 5.05 2.86
CA LEU A 38 -4.96 4.43 4.19
C LEU A 38 -4.95 5.53 5.26
N VAL A 39 -6.08 5.71 5.95
CA VAL A 39 -6.30 6.82 6.90
C VAL A 39 -6.82 6.31 8.24
N GLY A 40 -6.68 7.15 9.27
CA GLY A 40 -7.05 6.82 10.64
C GLY A 40 -5.87 6.89 11.59
N GLN A 41 -5.87 6.06 12.64
CA GLN A 41 -4.90 6.17 13.73
C GLN A 41 -3.92 4.99 13.81
N SER A 42 -3.41 4.67 15.02
CA SER A 42 -2.32 3.71 15.23
C SER A 42 -2.63 2.32 14.70
N ASN A 43 -3.89 1.88 14.70
CA ASN A 43 -4.27 0.56 14.19
C ASN A 43 -4.31 0.51 12.66
N MET A 44 -4.54 1.63 11.96
CA MET A 44 -4.25 1.75 10.53
C MET A 44 -2.74 1.84 10.27
N ALA A 45 -2.05 2.69 11.04
CA ALA A 45 -0.63 2.94 10.88
C ALA A 45 0.21 1.66 11.10
N GLY A 46 -0.26 0.79 11.98
CA GLY A 46 0.40 -0.45 12.35
C GLY A 46 1.29 -0.29 13.58
N ARG A 47 1.11 -1.19 14.54
CA ARG A 47 1.91 -1.31 15.77
C ARG A 47 2.30 -2.77 16.06
N GLY A 48 2.02 -3.67 15.13
CA GLY A 48 2.43 -5.07 15.23
C GLY A 48 3.94 -5.22 15.06
N LYS A 49 4.49 -6.30 15.65
CA LYS A 49 5.90 -6.65 15.48
C LYS A 49 6.18 -7.01 14.03
N VAL A 50 7.22 -6.41 13.45
CA VAL A 50 7.68 -6.72 12.09
C VAL A 50 8.53 -7.99 12.11
N SER A 51 8.19 -8.96 11.26
CA SER A 51 8.94 -10.18 11.00
C SER A 51 9.66 -10.11 9.65
N ASP A 52 10.53 -11.09 9.36
CA ASP A 52 11.23 -11.15 8.07
C ASP A 52 10.26 -11.36 6.89
N ALA A 53 9.13 -12.05 7.12
CA ALA A 53 8.11 -12.25 6.11
C ALA A 53 7.43 -10.93 5.69
N ASP A 54 7.32 -9.98 6.63
CA ASP A 54 6.72 -8.67 6.37
C ASP A 54 7.63 -7.75 5.55
N ARG A 55 8.93 -8.09 5.48
CA ARG A 55 9.94 -7.41 4.68
C ARG A 55 10.09 -7.98 3.28
N LYS A 56 9.41 -9.08 2.96
CA LYS A 56 9.43 -9.68 1.63
C LYS A 56 8.58 -8.85 0.67
N GLU A 57 9.16 -8.36 -0.40
CA GLU A 57 8.42 -7.58 -1.39
C GLU A 57 7.37 -8.43 -2.12
N HIS A 58 6.26 -7.80 -2.49
CA HIS A 58 5.31 -8.35 -3.46
C HIS A 58 5.46 -7.57 -4.76
N PRO A 59 5.64 -8.21 -5.92
CA PRO A 59 5.97 -7.52 -7.17
C PRO A 59 4.91 -6.50 -7.59
N ARG A 60 3.64 -6.72 -7.22
CA ARG A 60 2.50 -5.87 -7.63
C ARG A 60 1.93 -4.99 -6.52
N VAL A 61 2.62 -4.87 -5.38
CA VAL A 61 2.15 -4.00 -4.27
C VAL A 61 3.21 -2.96 -3.94
N LEU A 62 2.85 -1.71 -4.17
CA LEU A 62 3.68 -0.54 -3.97
C LEU A 62 3.10 0.33 -2.87
N MET A 63 3.96 1.12 -2.22
CA MET A 63 3.56 2.21 -1.34
C MET A 63 4.07 3.53 -1.89
N PHE A 64 3.25 4.57 -1.79
CA PHE A 64 3.72 5.94 -1.96
C PHE A 64 4.51 6.27 -0.70
N ASN A 65 5.79 6.64 -0.82
CA ASN A 65 6.67 6.91 0.32
C ASN A 65 6.68 8.40 0.70
N LYS A 66 7.33 8.75 1.81
CA LYS A 66 7.37 10.14 2.33
C LYS A 66 7.89 11.17 1.30
N ASP A 67 8.68 10.72 0.33
CA ASP A 67 9.31 11.54 -0.71
C ASP A 67 8.46 11.63 -2.00
N HIS A 68 7.22 11.13 -1.95
CA HIS A 68 6.27 11.08 -3.08
C HIS A 68 6.74 10.19 -4.24
N SER A 69 7.42 9.09 -3.90
CA SER A 69 7.82 8.06 -4.86
C SER A 69 7.16 6.72 -4.55
N TRP A 70 6.77 5.98 -5.59
CA TRP A 70 6.32 4.61 -5.46
C TRP A 70 7.50 3.67 -5.25
N VAL A 71 7.45 2.88 -4.16
CA VAL A 71 8.45 1.88 -3.80
C VAL A 71 7.75 0.57 -3.42
N PRO A 72 8.43 -0.59 -3.40
CA PRO A 72 7.83 -1.83 -2.90
C PRO A 72 7.25 -1.65 -1.50
N ALA A 73 6.04 -2.15 -1.28
CA ALA A 73 5.43 -2.11 0.03
C ALA A 73 6.01 -3.22 0.93
N VAL A 74 6.75 -2.81 1.95
CA VAL A 74 7.27 -3.66 3.03
C VAL A 74 6.96 -3.00 4.37
N ASP A 75 6.62 -3.79 5.39
CA ASP A 75 6.27 -3.20 6.69
C ASP A 75 7.52 -2.67 7.43
N PRO A 76 7.39 -1.54 8.15
CA PRO A 76 6.19 -0.70 8.26
C PRO A 76 5.96 0.18 7.03
N ILE A 77 4.73 0.22 6.51
CA ILE A 77 4.37 1.07 5.37
C ILE A 77 4.00 2.51 5.79
N HIS A 78 3.65 2.74 7.06
CA HIS A 78 3.42 4.08 7.60
C HIS A 78 4.66 4.63 8.29
N PHE A 79 4.76 5.96 8.31
CA PHE A 79 5.90 6.71 8.85
C PHE A 79 5.41 7.82 9.79
N ASP A 80 4.28 7.62 10.46
CA ASP A 80 3.68 8.59 11.36
C ASP A 80 4.50 8.80 12.64
N LYS A 81 5.10 7.70 13.14
CA LYS A 81 5.95 7.66 14.34
C LYS A 81 7.03 6.58 14.17
N SER A 82 8.13 6.69 14.91
CA SER A 82 9.22 5.70 14.90
C SER A 82 8.81 4.29 15.36
N VAL A 83 7.69 4.18 16.07
CA VAL A 83 7.10 2.93 16.56
C VAL A 83 6.14 2.27 15.56
N ALA A 84 6.07 2.76 14.32
CA ALA A 84 5.29 2.12 13.27
C ALA A 84 5.76 0.67 13.04
N GLY A 85 4.80 -0.22 12.85
CA GLY A 85 5.02 -1.64 12.65
C GLY A 85 4.05 -2.21 11.64
N VAL A 86 3.73 -3.50 11.78
CA VAL A 86 2.74 -4.16 10.91
C VAL A 86 1.35 -3.58 11.18
N GLY A 87 0.65 -3.25 10.10
CA GLY A 87 -0.76 -2.87 10.07
C GLY A 87 -1.52 -3.66 8.99
N LEU A 88 -2.79 -3.31 8.77
CA LEU A 88 -3.64 -4.06 7.83
C LEU A 88 -3.35 -3.76 6.34
N GLY A 89 -2.74 -2.61 6.05
CA GLY A 89 -2.66 -2.07 4.69
C GLY A 89 -1.89 -2.96 3.70
N ARG A 90 -0.74 -3.51 4.10
CA ARG A 90 0.07 -4.37 3.20
C ARG A 90 -0.60 -5.70 2.92
N THR A 91 -1.17 -6.36 3.93
CA THR A 91 -1.93 -7.60 3.76
C THR A 91 -3.14 -7.39 2.86
N PHE A 92 -3.88 -6.30 3.06
CA PHE A 92 -4.97 -5.90 2.15
C PHE A 92 -4.45 -5.73 0.71
N GLY A 93 -3.35 -5.01 0.52
CA GLY A 93 -2.78 -4.77 -0.81
C GLY A 93 -2.36 -6.06 -1.52
N ILE A 94 -1.77 -7.02 -0.79
CA ILE A 94 -1.42 -8.34 -1.33
C ILE A 94 -2.68 -9.07 -1.77
N GLN A 95 -3.70 -9.14 -0.92
CA GLN A 95 -4.96 -9.81 -1.26
C GLN A 95 -5.62 -9.20 -2.50
N MET A 96 -5.66 -7.85 -2.58
CA MET A 96 -6.20 -7.15 -3.75
C MET A 96 -5.41 -7.43 -5.03
N ALA A 97 -4.09 -7.59 -4.94
CA ALA A 97 -3.26 -7.94 -6.10
C ALA A 97 -3.55 -9.37 -6.56
N GLU A 98 -3.65 -10.32 -5.63
CA GLU A 98 -3.93 -11.72 -5.97
C GLU A 98 -5.32 -11.93 -6.56
N ASP A 99 -6.31 -11.18 -6.07
CA ASP A 99 -7.69 -11.23 -6.61
C ASP A 99 -7.83 -10.48 -7.95
N ASN A 100 -6.87 -9.62 -8.32
CA ASN A 100 -6.88 -8.84 -9.56
C ASN A 100 -5.52 -8.95 -10.29
N PRO A 101 -5.30 -10.01 -11.09
CA PRO A 101 -4.01 -10.29 -11.74
C PRO A 101 -3.46 -9.16 -12.61
N ASP A 102 -4.34 -8.39 -13.24
CA ASP A 102 -3.98 -7.29 -14.15
C ASP A 102 -3.69 -5.96 -13.41
N ALA A 103 -4.02 -5.89 -12.12
CA ALA A 103 -3.84 -4.68 -11.33
C ALA A 103 -2.47 -4.63 -10.65
N ILE A 104 -1.92 -3.43 -10.57
CA ILE A 104 -0.87 -3.07 -9.62
C ILE A 104 -1.53 -2.27 -8.51
N ILE A 105 -1.19 -2.59 -7.26
CA ILE A 105 -1.82 -2.01 -6.09
C ILE A 105 -0.91 -0.93 -5.50
N GLY A 106 -1.41 0.29 -5.40
CA GLY A 106 -0.74 1.43 -4.78
C GLY A 106 -1.36 1.77 -3.45
N LEU A 107 -0.59 1.63 -2.38
CA LEU A 107 -0.98 2.01 -1.02
C LEU A 107 -0.54 3.45 -0.76
N ILE A 108 -1.44 4.30 -0.25
CA ILE A 108 -1.15 5.69 0.10
C ILE A 108 -1.26 5.83 1.63
N PRO A 109 -0.14 5.70 2.38
CA PRO A 109 -0.15 5.75 3.84
C PRO A 109 -0.33 7.18 4.33
N CYS A 110 -1.40 7.41 5.10
CA CYS A 110 -1.76 8.73 5.64
C CYS A 110 -2.20 8.69 7.11
N ALA A 111 -2.22 7.53 7.76
CA ALA A 111 -2.66 7.43 9.16
C ALA A 111 -1.77 8.24 10.12
N ALA A 112 -2.37 8.76 11.19
CA ALA A 112 -1.73 9.55 12.22
C ALA A 112 -2.06 8.97 13.61
N GLY A 113 -1.10 8.30 14.25
CA GLY A 113 -1.35 7.58 15.50
C GLY A 113 -1.76 8.47 16.66
N GLY A 114 -2.89 8.12 17.31
CA GLY A 114 -3.47 8.86 18.43
C GLY A 114 -4.38 10.01 18.02
N SER A 115 -4.57 10.24 16.72
CA SER A 115 -5.45 11.31 16.22
C SER A 115 -6.92 11.04 16.57
N PRO A 116 -7.60 11.94 17.30
CA PRO A 116 -9.05 11.90 17.46
C PRO A 116 -9.76 12.42 16.20
N ILE A 117 -11.04 12.07 16.02
CA ILE A 117 -11.79 12.39 14.80
C ILE A 117 -11.85 13.90 14.53
N ARG A 118 -11.88 14.74 15.57
CA ARG A 118 -11.84 16.22 15.45
C ARG A 118 -10.57 16.77 14.78
N THR A 119 -9.51 15.97 14.63
CA THR A 119 -8.30 16.39 13.90
C THR A 119 -8.31 15.96 12.43
N TRP A 120 -9.35 15.23 12.01
CA TRP A 120 -9.59 14.77 10.65
C TRP A 120 -10.58 15.66 9.90
N GLU A 121 -10.42 16.98 10.04
CA GLU A 121 -11.18 18.02 9.34
C GLU A 121 -10.22 19.05 8.70
N PRO A 122 -10.64 19.83 7.70
CA PRO A 122 -9.82 20.87 7.10
C PRO A 122 -9.20 21.81 8.15
N GLY A 123 -7.87 21.95 8.15
CA GLY A 123 -7.13 22.77 9.13
C GLY A 123 -6.95 22.13 10.51
N GLY A 124 -7.54 20.97 10.78
CA GLY A 124 -7.41 20.26 12.06
C GLY A 124 -5.95 19.92 12.38
N TYR A 125 -5.47 20.32 13.56
CA TYR A 125 -4.09 20.12 13.98
C TYR A 125 -3.96 19.00 15.02
N HIS A 126 -3.05 18.06 14.79
CA HIS A 126 -2.74 16.98 15.71
C HIS A 126 -1.34 17.15 16.32
N ALA A 127 -1.30 17.55 17.59
CA ALA A 127 -0.06 17.91 18.29
C ALA A 127 0.94 16.76 18.42
N GLN A 128 0.50 15.50 18.58
CA GLN A 128 1.43 14.38 18.81
C GLN A 128 2.28 14.05 17.58
N THR A 129 1.72 14.22 16.38
CA THR A 129 2.43 14.03 15.10
C THR A 129 2.90 15.37 14.51
N LYS A 130 2.57 16.50 15.16
CA LYS A 130 2.85 17.87 14.70
C LYS A 130 2.43 18.10 13.25
N SER A 131 1.24 17.58 12.90
CA SER A 131 0.75 17.58 11.52
C SER A 131 -0.73 17.95 11.46
N HIS A 132 -1.22 18.20 10.24
CA HIS A 132 -2.64 18.33 9.92
C HIS A 132 -3.09 17.08 9.16
N PRO A 133 -3.62 16.03 9.84
CA PRO A 133 -3.85 14.72 9.24
C PRO A 133 -4.74 14.76 7.99
N TRP A 134 -5.84 15.53 8.05
CA TRP A 134 -6.73 15.72 6.91
C TRP A 134 -6.01 16.36 5.71
N ASP A 135 -5.39 17.52 5.92
CA ASP A 135 -4.76 18.28 4.83
C ASP A 135 -3.58 17.51 4.21
N ALA A 136 -2.80 16.83 5.05
CA ALA A 136 -1.71 15.95 4.62
C ALA A 136 -2.24 14.79 3.78
N ALA A 137 -3.33 14.14 4.20
CA ALA A 137 -3.93 13.03 3.46
C ALA A 137 -4.47 13.47 2.09
N ILE A 138 -5.17 14.61 2.03
CA ILE A 138 -5.70 15.15 0.78
C ILE A 138 -4.56 15.53 -0.18
N SER A 139 -3.54 16.24 0.31
CA SER A 139 -2.38 16.63 -0.49
C SER A 139 -1.66 15.41 -1.08
N ARG A 140 -1.40 14.42 -0.24
CA ARG A 140 -0.72 13.18 -0.61
C ARG A 140 -1.53 12.32 -1.58
N ALA A 141 -2.84 12.22 -1.37
CA ALA A 141 -3.73 11.51 -2.28
C ALA A 141 -3.77 12.17 -3.67
N LYS A 142 -3.83 13.51 -3.73
CA LYS A 142 -3.79 14.24 -5.01
C LYS A 142 -2.51 13.97 -5.79
N ALA A 143 -1.35 13.97 -5.13
CA ALA A 143 -0.07 13.65 -5.77
C ALA A 143 -0.07 12.21 -6.31
N ALA A 144 -0.51 11.23 -5.50
CA ALA A 144 -0.58 9.83 -5.93
C ALA A 144 -1.55 9.60 -7.10
N LEU A 145 -2.62 10.39 -7.19
CA LEU A 145 -3.64 10.29 -8.25
C LEU A 145 -3.14 10.76 -9.62
N GLU A 146 -1.94 11.32 -9.72
CA GLU A 146 -1.30 11.59 -11.02
C GLU A 146 -1.01 10.28 -11.76
N ASP A 147 -0.63 9.23 -11.03
CA ASP A 147 -0.15 7.95 -11.59
C ASP A 147 -1.22 6.85 -11.69
N GLY A 148 -2.29 6.92 -10.90
CA GLY A 148 -3.26 5.83 -10.78
C GLY A 148 -4.70 6.27 -10.55
N THR A 149 -5.57 5.29 -10.33
CA THR A 149 -7.00 5.48 -10.10
C THR A 149 -7.36 5.11 -8.67
N LEU A 150 -7.99 6.03 -7.90
CA LEU A 150 -8.49 5.72 -6.56
C LEU A 150 -9.61 4.68 -6.65
N LYS A 151 -9.43 3.53 -6.00
CA LYS A 151 -10.43 2.46 -5.93
C LYS A 151 -11.08 2.35 -4.55
N GLY A 152 -10.44 2.88 -3.51
CA GLY A 152 -11.00 2.84 -2.17
C GLY A 152 -10.23 3.65 -1.14
N ILE A 153 -10.88 3.84 0.00
CA ILE A 153 -10.31 4.45 1.20
C ILE A 153 -10.53 3.45 2.33
N LEU A 154 -9.46 3.11 3.04
CA LEU A 154 -9.54 2.31 4.26
C LEU A 154 -9.36 3.26 5.43
N TRP A 155 -10.35 3.28 6.32
CA TRP A 155 -10.38 4.15 7.50
C TRP A 155 -10.48 3.32 8.77
N HIS A 156 -9.44 3.36 9.61
CA HIS A 156 -9.48 2.72 10.93
C HIS A 156 -9.11 3.72 12.02
N GLN A 157 -10.12 4.21 12.72
CA GLN A 157 -10.03 5.23 13.76
C GLN A 157 -11.20 5.13 14.73
N GLY A 158 -11.00 5.60 15.96
CA GLY A 158 -12.08 5.80 16.93
C GLY A 158 -11.63 5.62 18.37
N GLU A 159 -10.49 4.95 18.61
CA GLU A 159 -10.06 4.63 19.96
C GLU A 159 -9.66 5.90 20.75
N SER A 160 -9.19 6.95 20.08
CA SER A 160 -8.92 8.24 20.73
C SER A 160 -10.20 8.97 21.18
N ASP A 161 -11.36 8.66 20.58
CA ASP A 161 -12.67 9.26 20.89
C ASP A 161 -13.55 8.32 21.73
N SER A 162 -13.07 7.12 22.06
CA SER A 162 -13.81 6.12 22.84
C SER A 162 -13.69 6.33 24.36
N ASN A 163 -13.44 7.57 24.80
CA ASN A 163 -13.26 7.91 26.21
C ASN A 163 -14.53 8.55 26.78
N THR A 164 -14.73 8.46 28.10
CA THR A 164 -15.95 8.90 28.78
C THR A 164 -16.23 10.41 28.73
N ARG A 165 -15.33 11.22 28.16
CA ARG A 165 -15.55 12.67 27.99
C ARG A 165 -16.23 13.02 26.67
N ASP A 166 -16.29 12.08 25.73
CA ASP A 166 -16.81 12.27 24.38
C ASP A 166 -18.18 11.56 24.16
N SER A 167 -18.79 11.02 25.23
CA SER A 167 -20.13 10.41 25.29
C SER A 167 -21.17 11.33 25.91
#